data_AF-A0A392NFI5-F1
#
_entry.id   AF-A0A392NFI5-F1
#
_cell.length_a   1.000
_cell.length_b   1.000
_cell.length_c   1.000
_cell.angle_alpha   90.00
_cell.angle_beta   90.00
_cell.angle_gamma   90.00
#
_symmetry.space_group_name_H-M   'P 1'
#
loop_
_entity.id
_entity.type
_entity.pdbx_description
1 polymer ?
#
loop_
_entity_poly.entity_id
_entity_poly.type
_entity_poly.pdbx_seq_one_letter_code
_entity_poly.pdbx_strand_id
1 'polypeptide(L)' 'MITLAAGVMYYIKRKKFAEILEDWEHEYGPHRFKFKDLYSATNGFKEKGLLGVGGFGRVYK' A
#
# COMPACT_ATOMS: atom_id res chain seq x y z
N MET A 1 6.67 -18.80 20.74
CA MET A 1 7.03 -18.88 19.30
C MET A 1 5.95 -18.29 18.40
N ILE A 2 4.69 -18.76 18.44
CA ILE A 2 3.60 -18.24 17.57
C ILE A 2 3.27 -16.76 17.86
N THR A 3 3.23 -16.35 19.13
CA THR A 3 2.98 -14.95 19.53
C THR A 3 4.08 -14.00 19.06
N LEU A 4 5.35 -14.43 19.15
CA LEU A 4 6.50 -13.71 18.63
C LEU A 4 6.42 -13.56 17.10
N ALA A 5 6.11 -14.64 16.38
CA ALA A 5 5.95 -14.59 14.93
C ALA A 5 4.80 -13.67 14.50
N ALA A 6 3.65 -13.73 15.18
CA ALA A 6 2.53 -12.82 14.94
C ALA A 6 2.89 -11.35 15.24
N GLY A 7 3.62 -11.09 16.31
CA GLY A 7 4.13 -9.76 16.65
C GLY A 7 5.07 -9.19 15.58
N VAL A 8 6.01 -9.99 15.10
CA VAL A 8 6.92 -9.62 14.00
C VAL A 8 6.14 -9.35 12.70
N MET A 9 5.21 -10.23 12.34
CA MET A 9 4.35 -10.05 11.17
C MET A 9 3.51 -8.77 11.25
N TYR A 10 2.96 -8.46 12.42
CA TYR A 10 2.22 -7.23 12.67
C TYR A 10 3.11 -5.98 12.53
N TYR A 11 4.33 -6.03 13.09
CA TYR A 11 5.29 -4.93 13.00
C TYR A 11 5.69 -4.64 11.54
N ILE A 12 6.02 -5.68 10.77
CA ILE A 12 6.35 -5.55 9.35
C ILE A 12 5.16 -4.95 8.58
N LYS A 13 3.93 -5.43 8.85
CA LYS A 13 2.72 -4.90 8.21
C LYS A 13 2.50 -3.43 8.54
N ARG A 14 2.71 -3.01 9.80
CA ARG A 14 2.61 -1.60 10.22
C ARG A 14 3.63 -0.72 9.51
N LYS A 15 4.90 -1.17 9.41
CA LYS A 15 5.95 -0.45 8.68
C LYS A 15 5.67 -0.32 7.19
N LYS A 16 5.16 -1.39 6.56
CA LYS A 16 4.84 -1.40 5.12
C LYS A 16 3.76 -0.39 4.73
N PHE A 17 2.82 -0.10 5.62
CA PHE A 17 1.73 0.87 5.40
C PHE A 17 1.90 2.15 6.24
N ALA A 18 3.10 2.42 6.73
CA ALA A 18 3.40 3.67 7.41
C ALA A 18 3.54 4.76 6.35
N GLU A 19 2.44 5.45 6.07
CA GLU A 19 2.43 6.63 5.21
C GLU A 19 2.82 7.85 6.05
N ILE A 20 3.75 8.65 5.52
CA ILE A 20 4.09 9.96 6.07
C ILE A 20 3.01 10.92 5.56
N LEU A 21 2.29 11.54 6.49
CA LEU A 21 1.34 12.59 6.13
C LEU A 21 2.16 13.83 5.81
N GLU A 22 2.05 14.32 4.56
CA GLU A 22 2.81 15.48 4.14
C GLU A 22 2.17 16.76 4.71
N ASP A 23 2.96 17.81 4.92
CA ASP A 23 2.48 19.03 5.57
C ASP A 23 1.30 19.67 4.81
N TRP A 24 1.31 19.57 3.47
CA TRP A 24 0.20 20.06 2.64
C TRP A 24 -1.09 19.24 2.80
N GLU A 25 -1.03 17.97 3.22
CA GLU A 25 -2.22 17.15 3.48
C GLU A 25 -2.94 17.57 4.76
N HIS A 26 -2.24 18.20 5.71
CA HIS A 26 -2.88 18.78 6.90
C HIS A 26 -3.72 20.00 6.55
N GLU A 27 -3.27 20.80 5.57
CA GLU A 27 -3.87 22.09 5.25
C GLU A 27 -4.99 21.97 4.20
N TYR A 28 -4.82 21.10 3.20
CA TYR A 28 -5.74 20.98 2.05
C TYR A 28 -6.52 19.66 2.03
N GLY A 29 -6.15 18.69 2.88
CA GLY A 29 -6.71 17.34 2.88
C GLY A 29 -6.08 16.43 1.82
N PRO A 30 -6.36 15.11 1.87
CA PRO A 30 -5.72 14.14 0.99
C PRO A 30 -6.29 14.24 -0.42
N HIS A 31 -5.51 14.79 -1.35
CA HIS A 31 -5.79 14.75 -2.79
C HIS A 31 -5.35 13.44 -3.47
N ARG A 32 -4.66 12.56 -2.74
CA ARG A 32 -4.19 11.26 -3.22
C ARG A 32 -4.87 10.10 -2.49
N PHE A 33 -5.00 8.98 -3.19
CA PHE A 33 -5.37 7.71 -2.56
C PHE A 33 -4.24 7.22 -1.65
N LYS A 34 -4.60 6.71 -0.47
CA LYS A 34 -3.63 6.07 0.44
C LYS A 34 -3.07 4.80 -0.22
N PHE A 35 -1.78 4.55 -0.07
CA PHE A 35 -1.13 3.34 -0.58
C PHE A 35 -1.78 2.08 0.01
N LYS A 36 -2.17 2.09 1.29
CA LYS A 36 -2.89 0.96 1.90
C LYS A 36 -4.19 0.61 1.16
N ASP A 37 -4.92 1.62 0.68
CA ASP A 37 -6.19 1.43 -0.01
C ASP A 37 -5.94 0.89 -1.43
N LEU A 38 -4.95 1.44 -2.14
CA LEU A 38 -4.51 0.92 -3.45
C LEU A 38 -3.98 -0.52 -3.36
N TYR A 39 -3.20 -0.82 -2.33
CA TYR A 39 -2.69 -2.16 -2.07
C TYR A 39 -3.83 -3.14 -1.79
N SER A 40 -4.86 -2.72 -1.04
CA SER A 40 -6.03 -3.55 -0.79
C SER A 40 -6.84 -3.77 -2.07
N ALA A 41 -7.08 -2.73 -2.86
CA ALA A 41 -7.83 -2.79 -4.11
C ALA A 41 -7.19 -3.75 -5.13
N THR A 42 -5.87 -3.71 -5.26
CA THR A 42 -5.09 -4.55 -6.21
C THR A 42 -4.69 -5.92 -5.65
N ASN A 43 -5.19 -6.29 -4.46
CA ASN A 43 -4.79 -7.51 -3.75
C ASN A 43 -3.25 -7.64 -3.58
N GLY A 44 -2.60 -6.51 -3.38
CA GLY A 44 -1.16 -6.38 -3.17
C GLY A 44 -0.33 -6.34 -4.44
N PHE A 45 -0.86 -5.79 -5.54
CA PHE A 45 -0.17 -5.67 -6.83
C PHE A 45 0.41 -7.00 -7.33
N LYS A 46 -0.34 -8.09 -7.15
CA LYS A 46 0.08 -9.43 -7.57
C LYS A 46 0.09 -9.54 -9.09
N GLU A 47 1.03 -10.30 -9.63
CA GLU A 47 1.12 -10.58 -11.08
C GLU A 47 -0.18 -11.14 -11.67
N LYS A 48 -0.96 -11.91 -10.90
CA LYS A 48 -2.29 -12.39 -11.33
C LYS A 48 -3.29 -11.25 -11.65
N GLY A 49 -3.09 -10.08 -11.06
CA GLY A 49 -3.89 -8.88 -11.31
C GLY A 49 -3.28 -7.95 -12.36
N LEU A 50 -2.11 -8.26 -12.94
CA LEU A 50 -1.47 -7.42 -13.95
C LEU A 50 -2.29 -7.45 -15.26
N LEU A 51 -2.70 -6.27 -15.72
CA LEU A 51 -3.43 -6.07 -16.97
C LEU A 51 -2.48 -5.77 -18.14
N GLY A 52 -1.34 -5.13 -17.88
CA GLY A 52 -0.34 -4.82 -18.89
C GLY A 52 0.79 -3.92 -18.40
N VAL A 53 1.81 -3.77 -19.24
CA VAL A 53 2.97 -2.89 -19.02
C VAL A 53 3.21 -2.06 -20.27
N GLY A 54 3.32 -0.74 -20.14
CA GLY A 54 3.53 0.17 -21.27
C GLY A 54 3.91 1.59 -20.84
N GLY A 55 3.53 2.60 -21.64
CA GLY A 55 3.84 4.01 -21.36
C GLY A 55 3.25 4.55 -20.05
N PHE A 56 2.24 3.89 -19.50
CA PHE A 56 1.64 4.19 -18.19
C PHE A 56 2.26 3.38 -17.04
N GLY A 57 3.34 2.63 -17.30
CA GLY A 57 3.90 1.68 -16.35
C GLY A 57 3.09 0.38 -16.29
N ARG A 58 3.09 -0.26 -15.11
CA ARG A 58 2.33 -1.49 -14.84
C ARG A 58 0.91 -1.14 -14.41
N VAL A 59 -0.09 -1.71 -15.06
CA VAL A 59 -1.50 -1.49 -14.75
C VAL A 59 -2.07 -2.75 -14.11
N TYR A 60 -2.71 -2.62 -12.95
CA TYR A 60 -3.32 -3.73 -12.22
C TYR A 60 -4.84 -3.57 -12.15
N LYS A 61 -5.55 -4.69 -12.07
CA LYS A 61 -6.99 -4.77 -11.82
C LYS A 61 -7.33 -4.41 -10.38
#